data_AF-A0A3M1IC89-F1
#
_entry.id   AF-A0A3M1IC89-F1
#
_cell.length_a   1.000
_cell.length_b   1.000
_cell.length_c   1.000
_cell.angle_alpha   90.00
_cell.angle_beta   90.00
_cell.angle_gamma   90.00
#
_symmetry.space_group_name_H-M   'P 1'
#
loop_
_entity.id
_entity.type
_entity.pdbx_description
1 polymer ?
#
loop_
_entity_poly.entity_id
_entity_poly.type
_entity_poly.pdbx_seq_one_letter_code
_entity_poly.pdbx_strand_id
1 'polypeptide(L)'
;MGHRPRTPLALRHRGHRRPDGLDLSHHGLCAGLLFALRRPANRRAPMGRKCLPLGNRCPSREQPTGKPMNPIFETSGQICQCGRVTKGRSRTGCVLLPLMLLLAGCASVQPKPGGTEAVVEQWLAAPYAPTFTVRDTESSLGPYDPHTKSITLRDLVKFHGHPCDGLVTAACALKVGLQELYPEGVVDRTDTGGISNNSPCFGDAVAFVTGARIRFGTQKIDPSLGNEFILYRFSTGKAVKVALKPGLFPAEVAALEAKIRAGQFNEGEMRRCQRLQWEFARGLLERPWADSFSVTPLNGFVWKPDGYEHLGPRGDVINKHFGRPQERRPSP
;
A
#
# COMPACT_ATOMS: atom_id res chain seq x y z
N MET A 1 8.20 -20.81 71.18
CA MET A 1 6.84 -20.26 71.41
C MET A 1 6.51 -19.42 70.18
N GLY A 2 5.67 -19.77 69.22
CA GLY A 2 4.48 -20.62 69.25
C GLY A 2 3.24 -19.79 68.90
N HIS A 3 3.19 -19.13 67.74
CA HIS A 3 1.96 -18.46 67.27
C HIS A 3 1.55 -18.98 65.88
N ARG A 4 0.35 -19.58 65.87
CA ARG A 4 -0.35 -20.18 64.73
C ARG A 4 -0.93 -19.12 63.79
N PRO A 5 -1.13 -19.44 62.51
CA PRO A 5 -1.82 -18.58 61.55
C PRO A 5 -3.36 -18.72 61.66
N ARG A 6 -4.08 -17.63 61.35
CA ARG A 6 -5.54 -17.58 61.21
C ARG A 6 -5.93 -17.84 59.74
N THR A 7 -6.74 -18.86 59.51
CA THR A 7 -7.52 -19.09 58.27
C THR A 7 -8.92 -18.45 58.35
N PRO A 8 -9.60 -18.23 57.22
CA PRO A 8 -10.65 -17.22 57.09
C PRO A 8 -12.07 -17.70 57.40
N LEU A 9 -12.91 -16.75 57.78
CA LEU A 9 -14.34 -16.89 58.04
C LEU A 9 -15.12 -17.01 56.72
N ALA A 10 -15.84 -18.12 56.54
CA ALA A 10 -16.84 -18.28 55.50
C ALA A 10 -18.13 -17.51 55.88
N LEU A 11 -18.65 -16.67 54.99
CA LEU A 11 -19.97 -16.07 55.14
C LEU A 11 -20.97 -16.66 54.13
N ARG A 12 -22.14 -16.97 54.67
CA ARG A 12 -23.24 -17.74 54.09
C ARG A 12 -24.04 -16.97 53.04
N HIS A 13 -24.59 -17.76 52.12
CA HIS A 13 -25.80 -17.50 51.34
C HIS A 13 -26.94 -16.84 52.14
N ARG A 14 -27.58 -15.84 51.53
CA ARG A 14 -29.02 -15.59 51.64
C ARG A 14 -29.57 -15.23 50.26
N GLY A 15 -30.57 -15.98 49.82
CA GLY A 15 -31.33 -15.72 48.61
C GLY A 15 -32.42 -14.67 48.84
N HIS A 16 -32.73 -13.92 47.79
CA HIS A 16 -34.01 -13.24 47.67
C HIS A 16 -34.57 -13.29 46.26
N ARG A 17 -35.89 -13.30 46.24
CA ARG A 17 -36.83 -13.80 45.25
C ARG A 17 -36.93 -12.91 44.00
N ARG A 18 -37.35 -13.55 42.91
CA ARG A 18 -37.95 -12.93 41.71
C ARG A 18 -39.25 -12.18 42.06
N PRO A 19 -39.69 -11.30 41.15
CA PRO A 19 -41.05 -11.43 40.67
C PRO A 19 -41.10 -11.61 39.14
N ASP A 20 -42.07 -12.43 38.75
CA ASP A 20 -42.71 -12.54 37.44
C ASP A 20 -43.18 -11.16 36.98
N GLY A 21 -43.37 -10.80 35.72
CA GLY A 21 -43.41 -11.48 34.44
C GLY A 21 -44.01 -10.47 33.47
N LEU A 22 -43.64 -10.51 32.18
CA LEU A 22 -44.48 -10.08 31.06
C LEU A 22 -43.76 -10.43 29.76
N ASP A 23 -44.30 -11.49 29.17
CA ASP A 23 -44.13 -11.96 27.81
C ASP A 23 -44.96 -11.09 26.86
N LEU A 24 -44.36 -10.60 25.78
CA LEU A 24 -45.03 -10.44 24.49
C LEU A 24 -44.00 -10.59 23.37
N SER A 25 -44.05 -11.78 22.78
CA SER A 25 -43.58 -12.17 21.45
C SER A 25 -43.77 -11.11 20.34
N HIS A 26 -42.73 -10.88 19.54
CA HIS A 26 -42.87 -10.76 18.10
C HIS A 26 -41.67 -11.37 17.37
N HIS A 27 -42.00 -12.28 16.46
CA HIS A 27 -41.11 -13.01 15.55
C HIS A 27 -40.41 -12.09 14.54
N GLY A 28 -39.19 -12.48 14.17
CA GLY A 28 -38.47 -11.90 13.04
C GLY A 28 -37.14 -12.61 12.79
N LEU A 29 -37.22 -13.83 12.27
CA LEU A 29 -36.10 -14.64 11.81
C LEU A 29 -35.19 -13.87 10.83
N CYS A 30 -33.88 -13.89 11.06
CA CYS A 30 -32.90 -13.92 9.96
C CYS A 30 -31.81 -14.92 10.31
N ALA A 31 -31.95 -16.09 9.72
CA ALA A 31 -31.07 -17.24 9.84
C ALA A 31 -29.67 -16.94 9.30
N GLY A 32 -28.68 -17.53 9.97
CA GLY A 32 -27.28 -17.51 9.58
C GLY A 32 -27.04 -18.12 8.19
N LEU A 33 -26.22 -17.44 7.40
CA LEU A 33 -25.66 -17.98 6.17
C LEU A 33 -24.27 -18.54 6.51
N LEU A 34 -24.22 -19.79 6.97
CA LEU A 34 -22.98 -20.59 6.95
C LEU A 34 -22.68 -20.92 5.49
N PHE A 35 -21.67 -20.27 4.91
CA PHE A 35 -21.09 -20.68 3.63
C PHE A 35 -20.26 -21.96 3.82
N ALA A 36 -20.85 -23.09 3.47
CA ALA A 36 -20.13 -24.34 3.29
C ALA A 36 -19.25 -24.23 2.02
N LEU A 37 -17.93 -24.18 2.22
CA LEU A 37 -16.94 -24.32 1.16
C LEU A 37 -16.99 -25.74 0.59
N ARG A 38 -17.73 -25.94 -0.51
CA ARG A 38 -17.58 -27.12 -1.37
C ARG A 38 -16.25 -27.03 -2.12
N ARG A 39 -15.31 -27.91 -1.74
CA ARG A 39 -14.10 -28.21 -2.52
C ARG A 39 -14.48 -28.76 -3.89
N PRO A 40 -14.02 -28.22 -5.02
CA PRO A 40 -14.13 -28.92 -6.29
C PRO A 40 -13.14 -30.08 -6.34
N ALA A 41 -13.68 -31.21 -6.79
CA ALA A 41 -13.01 -32.49 -6.90
C ALA A 41 -11.82 -32.46 -7.87
N ASN A 42 -10.80 -33.19 -7.45
CA ASN A 42 -9.57 -33.49 -8.15
C ASN A 42 -9.87 -34.29 -9.44
N ARG A 43 -9.87 -33.64 -10.61
CA ARG A 43 -9.91 -34.34 -11.90
C ARG A 43 -8.49 -34.64 -12.37
N ARG A 44 -8.11 -35.92 -12.22
CA ARG A 44 -6.94 -36.53 -12.87
C ARG A 44 -7.14 -36.49 -14.39
N ALA A 45 -6.21 -35.88 -15.12
CA ALA A 45 -6.08 -36.05 -16.55
C ALA A 45 -5.18 -37.28 -16.87
N PRO A 46 -5.41 -38.00 -17.98
CA PRO A 46 -4.74 -39.26 -18.27
C PRO A 46 -3.33 -39.07 -18.82
N MET A 47 -2.46 -40.01 -18.41
CA MET A 47 -1.13 -40.19 -18.99
C MET A 47 -1.20 -40.54 -20.47
N GLY A 48 -0.25 -40.01 -21.25
CA GLY A 48 0.10 -40.58 -22.53
C GLY A 48 1.00 -39.67 -23.36
N ARG A 49 2.32 -39.88 -23.28
CA ARG A 49 3.17 -40.22 -24.44
C ARG A 49 4.64 -40.36 -24.00
N LYS A 50 5.21 -41.45 -24.49
CA LYS A 50 6.60 -41.88 -24.36
C LYS A 50 7.54 -40.91 -25.06
N CYS A 51 8.63 -40.51 -24.40
CA CYS A 51 9.86 -40.07 -25.07
C CYS A 51 10.99 -41.00 -24.62
N LEU A 52 11.72 -41.51 -25.61
CA LEU A 52 12.84 -42.45 -25.50
C LEU A 52 14.07 -41.80 -24.85
N PRO A 53 14.97 -42.57 -24.21
CA PRO A 53 16.20 -42.04 -23.65
C PRO A 53 17.31 -42.04 -24.72
N LEU A 54 17.84 -40.86 -25.03
CA LEU A 54 19.16 -40.74 -25.66
C LEU A 54 20.19 -40.64 -24.53
N GLY A 55 20.86 -41.77 -24.28
CA GLY A 55 22.07 -41.79 -23.49
C GLY A 55 23.21 -41.15 -24.27
N ASN A 56 24.09 -40.44 -23.57
CA ASN A 56 25.47 -40.30 -23.98
C ASN A 56 26.37 -40.28 -22.74
N ARG A 57 27.38 -41.13 -22.82
CA ARG A 57 28.36 -41.44 -21.78
C ARG A 57 29.34 -40.27 -21.61
N CYS A 58 29.67 -39.98 -20.36
CA CYS A 58 30.94 -39.34 -20.00
C CYS A 58 32.12 -40.29 -20.30
N PRO A 59 33.25 -39.76 -20.76
CA PRO A 59 34.55 -40.29 -20.37
C PRO A 59 35.27 -39.28 -19.46
N SER A 60 35.69 -39.79 -18.32
CA SER A 60 36.70 -39.23 -17.41
C SER A 60 38.06 -39.10 -18.12
N ARG A 61 38.76 -37.98 -17.94
CA ARG A 61 40.24 -37.98 -17.86
C ARG A 61 40.84 -36.71 -17.24
N GLU A 62 41.56 -36.96 -16.14
CA GLU A 62 42.84 -36.40 -15.67
C GLU A 62 43.10 -34.88 -15.72
N GLN A 63 43.38 -34.33 -14.52
CA GLN A 63 44.07 -33.06 -14.28
C GLN A 63 45.53 -33.09 -14.79
N PRO A 64 46.11 -31.93 -15.10
CA PRO A 64 47.23 -31.52 -14.26
C PRO A 64 47.23 -30.04 -13.87
N THR A 65 47.96 -29.81 -12.78
CA THR A 65 48.25 -28.60 -12.02
C THR A 65 48.89 -27.46 -12.82
N GLY A 66 48.48 -26.21 -12.55
CA GLY A 66 49.22 -25.01 -13.00
C GLY A 66 48.53 -23.69 -12.61
N LYS A 67 49.31 -22.75 -12.05
CA LYS A 67 48.97 -21.47 -11.39
C LYS A 67 48.37 -20.36 -12.32
N PRO A 68 47.96 -19.17 -11.77
CA PRO A 68 46.82 -18.39 -12.26
C PRO A 68 47.17 -17.19 -13.15
N MET A 69 46.21 -16.72 -13.94
CA MET A 69 46.14 -15.35 -14.47
C MET A 69 44.69 -14.89 -14.69
N ASN A 70 44.37 -13.68 -14.23
CA ASN A 70 43.26 -12.86 -14.71
C ASN A 70 43.50 -12.48 -16.18
N PRO A 71 42.43 -12.20 -16.95
CA PRO A 71 42.25 -10.79 -17.31
C PRO A 71 40.80 -10.30 -17.38
N ILE A 72 40.76 -8.97 -17.28
CA ILE A 72 39.73 -7.97 -17.53
C ILE A 72 39.02 -8.22 -18.87
N PHE A 73 37.68 -8.13 -18.88
CA PHE A 73 36.88 -7.99 -20.09
C PHE A 73 36.22 -6.61 -20.10
N GLU A 74 36.76 -5.71 -20.93
CA GLU A 74 36.03 -4.60 -21.53
C GLU A 74 35.29 -5.12 -22.76
N THR A 75 33.99 -4.85 -22.86
CA THR A 75 33.25 -4.99 -24.12
C THR A 75 32.47 -3.73 -24.40
N SER A 76 32.98 -2.97 -25.36
CA SER A 76 32.36 -1.87 -26.07
C SER A 76 31.18 -2.36 -26.93
N GLY A 77 29.98 -1.83 -26.68
CA GLY A 77 28.79 -2.01 -27.53
C GLY A 77 28.65 -0.87 -28.53
N GLN A 78 28.65 -1.21 -29.81
CA GLN A 78 28.53 -0.33 -30.97
C GLN A 78 27.12 0.29 -31.07
N ILE A 79 27.08 1.59 -31.39
CA ILE A 79 25.88 2.34 -31.78
C ILE A 79 25.79 2.33 -33.31
N CYS A 80 24.70 1.79 -33.86
CA CYS A 80 24.34 1.96 -35.26
C CYS A 80 23.65 3.32 -35.45
N GLN A 81 24.26 4.21 -36.25
CA GLN A 81 23.59 5.37 -36.85
C GLN A 81 23.68 5.24 -38.38
N CYS A 82 22.54 5.23 -39.05
CA CYS A 82 22.43 5.38 -40.49
C CYS A 82 21.26 6.32 -40.78
N GLY A 83 21.54 7.49 -41.36
CA GLY A 83 20.52 8.48 -41.69
C GLY A 83 21.12 9.61 -42.53
N ARG A 84 20.89 9.53 -43.85
CA ARG A 84 21.41 10.41 -44.90
C ARG A 84 21.09 11.89 -44.68
N VAL A 85 22.08 12.73 -44.99
CA VAL A 85 21.94 14.18 -45.21
C VAL A 85 21.84 14.44 -46.71
N THR A 86 20.74 15.05 -47.16
CA THR A 86 20.63 15.63 -48.51
C THR A 86 20.41 17.13 -48.41
N LYS A 87 21.32 17.89 -49.04
CA LYS A 87 21.27 19.35 -49.22
C LYS A 87 20.16 19.72 -50.20
N GLY A 88 19.34 20.70 -49.85
CA GLY A 88 18.39 21.36 -50.75
C GLY A 88 18.39 22.87 -50.52
N ARG A 89 18.96 23.61 -51.48
CA ARG A 89 18.84 25.08 -51.62
C ARG A 89 17.40 25.41 -52.02
N SER A 90 16.79 26.43 -51.41
CA SER A 90 15.67 27.14 -52.03
C SER A 90 15.62 28.59 -51.57
N ARG A 91 15.23 29.46 -52.51
CA ARG A 91 15.35 30.91 -52.51
C ARG A 91 14.22 31.55 -51.70
N THR A 92 14.57 32.58 -50.95
CA THR A 92 13.68 33.57 -50.32
C THR A 92 12.87 34.31 -51.38
N GLY A 93 11.57 34.04 -51.43
CA GLY A 93 10.56 34.84 -52.13
C GLY A 93 9.62 35.45 -51.09
N CYS A 94 9.69 36.78 -50.95
CA CYS A 94 8.83 37.57 -50.09
C CYS A 94 7.50 37.80 -50.82
N VAL A 95 6.40 37.26 -50.30
CA VAL A 95 5.04 37.57 -50.76
C VAL A 95 4.23 38.01 -49.55
N LEU A 96 3.95 39.32 -49.51
CA LEU A 96 3.00 39.95 -48.60
C LEU A 96 1.59 39.49 -48.96
N LEU A 97 0.96 38.71 -48.09
CA LEU A 97 -0.48 38.44 -48.12
C LEU A 97 -1.20 39.32 -47.08
N PRO A 98 -2.36 39.91 -47.42
CA PRO A 98 -3.14 40.71 -46.49
C PRO A 98 -3.79 39.81 -45.43
N LEU A 99 -3.51 40.11 -44.16
CA LEU A 99 -4.08 39.48 -42.98
C LEU A 99 -5.55 39.89 -42.83
N MET A 100 -6.46 39.12 -43.41
CA MET A 100 -7.88 39.19 -43.07
C MET A 100 -8.09 38.63 -41.66
N LEU A 101 -8.46 39.53 -40.73
CA LEU A 101 -8.95 39.20 -39.40
C LEU A 101 -10.27 38.42 -39.51
N LEU A 102 -10.18 37.08 -39.55
CA LEU A 102 -11.29 36.20 -39.22
C LEU A 102 -11.35 36.09 -37.70
N LEU A 103 -12.23 36.90 -37.09
CA LEU A 103 -12.76 36.67 -35.74
C LEU A 103 -13.64 35.41 -35.78
N ALA A 104 -13.01 34.24 -35.95
CA ALA A 104 -13.64 32.97 -35.65
C ALA A 104 -13.78 32.92 -34.13
N GLY A 105 -15.03 33.03 -33.66
CA GLY A 105 -15.37 32.94 -32.26
C GLY A 105 -14.66 31.74 -31.64
N CYS A 106 -13.89 31.99 -30.59
CA CYS A 106 -13.46 30.96 -29.67
C CYS A 106 -14.73 30.35 -29.08
N ALA A 107 -15.28 29.33 -29.74
CA ALA A 107 -16.14 28.37 -29.09
C ALA A 107 -15.34 27.88 -27.89
N SER A 108 -15.76 28.29 -26.70
CA SER A 108 -15.22 27.78 -25.45
C SER A 108 -15.39 26.27 -25.51
N VAL A 109 -14.30 25.58 -25.82
CA VAL A 109 -14.22 24.13 -25.68
C VAL A 109 -14.48 23.88 -24.21
N GLN A 110 -15.72 23.48 -23.91
CA GLN A 110 -16.08 22.97 -22.60
C GLN A 110 -15.10 21.83 -22.32
N PRO A 111 -14.33 21.86 -21.22
CA PRO A 111 -13.37 20.81 -20.92
C PRO A 111 -14.13 19.49 -20.91
N LYS A 112 -13.68 18.53 -21.73
CA LYS A 112 -14.19 17.16 -21.68
C LYS A 112 -14.18 16.73 -20.20
N PRO A 113 -15.26 16.11 -19.69
CA PRO A 113 -15.29 15.63 -18.30
C PRO A 113 -14.00 14.84 -18.05
N GLY A 114 -13.23 15.37 -17.10
CA GLY A 114 -11.78 15.20 -17.02
C GLY A 114 -11.34 13.75 -16.91
N GLY A 115 -10.32 13.38 -17.68
CA GLY A 115 -9.64 12.10 -17.51
C GLY A 115 -8.95 12.01 -16.15
N THR A 116 -8.41 10.82 -15.86
CA THR A 116 -7.63 10.50 -14.65
C THR A 116 -6.70 11.62 -14.19
N GLU A 117 -5.97 12.25 -15.11
CA GLU A 117 -5.03 13.32 -14.79
C GLU A 117 -5.71 14.54 -14.16
N ALA A 118 -6.83 14.99 -14.70
CA ALA A 118 -7.54 16.16 -14.19
C ALA A 118 -8.08 15.93 -12.77
N VAL A 119 -8.50 14.71 -12.46
CA VAL A 119 -8.92 14.32 -11.10
C VAL A 119 -7.73 14.36 -10.14
N VAL A 120 -6.58 13.86 -10.55
CA VAL A 120 -5.36 13.89 -9.73
C VAL A 120 -4.91 15.32 -9.48
N GLU A 121 -4.91 16.20 -10.49
CA GLU A 121 -4.57 17.63 -10.29
C GLU A 121 -5.50 18.29 -9.28
N GLN A 122 -6.81 18.03 -9.37
CA GLN A 122 -7.77 18.55 -8.42
C GLN A 122 -7.50 18.05 -6.99
N TRP A 123 -7.17 16.77 -6.84
CA TRP A 123 -6.84 16.21 -5.53
C TRP A 123 -5.55 16.75 -4.94
N LEU A 124 -4.53 17.02 -5.77
CA LEU A 124 -3.27 17.62 -5.32
C LEU A 124 -3.45 19.08 -4.85
N ALA A 125 -4.42 19.79 -5.42
CA ALA A 125 -4.75 21.16 -5.03
C ALA A 125 -5.61 21.24 -3.75
N ALA A 126 -6.13 20.11 -3.25
CA ALA A 126 -6.97 20.09 -2.07
C ALA A 126 -6.18 20.43 -0.78
N PRO A 127 -6.78 21.16 0.18
CA PRO A 127 -6.07 21.72 1.33
C PRO A 127 -5.48 20.66 2.28
N TYR A 128 -6.08 19.48 2.34
CA TYR A 128 -5.60 18.35 3.15
C TYR A 128 -5.10 17.21 2.27
N ALA A 129 -4.58 17.51 1.07
CA ALA A 129 -3.89 16.51 0.27
C ALA A 129 -2.65 15.98 1.01
N PRO A 130 -2.54 14.65 1.26
CA PRO A 130 -1.44 14.11 2.04
C PRO A 130 -0.13 14.20 1.24
N THR A 131 0.89 14.76 1.88
CA THR A 131 2.29 14.72 1.46
C THR A 131 3.14 14.09 2.56
N PHE A 132 4.15 13.32 2.16
CA PHE A 132 5.03 12.64 3.08
C PHE A 132 6.48 13.02 2.80
N THR A 133 7.19 13.44 3.83
CA THR A 133 8.65 13.57 3.79
C THR A 133 9.24 12.26 4.28
N VAL A 134 10.04 11.61 3.44
CA VAL A 134 10.60 10.28 3.73
C VAL A 134 12.12 10.29 3.65
N ARG A 135 12.74 9.43 4.45
CA ARG A 135 14.18 9.13 4.40
C ARG A 135 14.39 7.70 3.94
N ASP A 136 15.35 7.53 3.03
CA ASP A 136 15.83 6.26 2.48
C ASP A 136 17.35 6.12 2.66
N THR A 137 17.91 5.03 2.17
CA THR A 137 19.36 4.87 1.95
C THR A 137 19.77 5.24 0.53
N GLU A 138 21.03 5.61 0.33
CA GLU A 138 21.61 5.91 -0.99
C GLU A 138 21.68 4.68 -1.89
N SER A 139 21.80 3.49 -1.29
CA SER A 139 21.82 2.21 -1.99
C SER A 139 21.25 1.10 -1.12
N SER A 140 21.09 -0.10 -1.69
CA SER A 140 20.58 -1.28 -0.98
C SER A 140 21.42 -1.72 0.22
N LEU A 141 22.68 -1.26 0.33
CA LEU A 141 23.60 -1.56 1.42
C LEU A 141 24.29 -0.29 1.96
N GLY A 142 23.84 0.89 1.55
CA GLY A 142 24.48 2.17 1.82
C GLY A 142 23.99 2.85 3.10
N PRO A 143 24.59 4.00 3.46
CA PRO A 143 24.10 4.84 4.53
C PRO A 143 22.77 5.52 4.15
N TYR A 144 22.15 6.20 5.11
CA TYR A 144 21.03 7.09 4.81
C TYR A 144 21.41 8.14 3.76
N ASP A 145 20.50 8.34 2.82
CA ASP A 145 20.54 9.45 1.88
C ASP A 145 20.64 10.77 2.66
N PRO A 146 21.57 11.69 2.29
CA PRO A 146 21.65 13.01 2.89
C PRO A 146 20.37 13.82 2.66
N HIS A 147 19.59 13.50 1.64
CA HIS A 147 18.36 14.20 1.28
C HIS A 147 17.12 13.36 1.58
N THR A 148 16.08 14.03 2.07
CA THR A 148 14.73 13.46 2.15
C THR A 148 14.00 13.61 0.82
N LYS A 149 13.03 12.72 0.57
CA LYS A 149 12.18 12.75 -0.61
C LYS A 149 10.75 13.13 -0.22
N SER A 150 10.01 13.73 -1.15
CA SER A 150 8.59 13.98 -1.00
C SER A 150 7.79 12.90 -1.75
N ILE A 151 6.76 12.36 -1.12
CA ILE A 151 5.76 11.49 -1.75
C ILE A 151 4.43 12.21 -1.75
N THR A 152 3.80 12.30 -2.92
CA THR A 152 2.48 12.89 -3.14
C THR A 152 1.46 11.84 -3.59
N LEU A 153 0.19 12.23 -3.68
CA LEU A 153 -0.84 11.40 -4.31
C LEU A 153 -0.51 11.05 -5.77
N ARG A 154 0.19 11.93 -6.51
CA ARG A 154 0.60 11.63 -7.88
C ARG A 154 1.54 10.43 -7.94
N ASP A 155 2.50 10.37 -7.02
CA ASP A 155 3.48 9.29 -6.96
C ASP A 155 2.80 7.97 -6.59
N LEU A 156 1.84 8.02 -5.66
CA LEU A 156 1.02 6.88 -5.29
C LEU A 156 0.15 6.40 -6.47
N VAL A 157 -0.50 7.30 -7.20
CA VAL A 157 -1.28 6.93 -8.40
C VAL A 157 -0.39 6.35 -9.49
N LYS A 158 0.81 6.89 -9.68
CA LYS A 158 1.79 6.36 -10.64
C LYS A 158 2.27 4.96 -10.26
N PHE A 159 2.48 4.70 -8.96
CA PHE A 159 2.87 3.38 -8.46
C PHE A 159 1.73 2.37 -8.54
N HIS A 160 0.52 2.76 -8.13
CA HIS A 160 -0.65 1.90 -8.05
C HIS A 160 -1.33 1.67 -9.42
N GLY A 161 -1.28 2.67 -10.30
CA GLY A 161 -1.78 2.63 -11.67
C GLY A 161 -3.08 3.39 -11.92
N HIS A 162 -3.83 3.80 -10.89
CA HIS A 162 -5.06 4.59 -11.06
C HIS A 162 -5.49 5.33 -9.76
N PRO A 163 -6.33 6.38 -9.88
CA PRO A 163 -6.89 7.10 -8.73
C PRO A 163 -8.15 6.39 -8.17
N CYS A 164 -7.97 5.38 -7.31
CA CYS A 164 -9.06 4.80 -6.50
C CYS A 164 -9.30 5.61 -5.22
N ASP A 165 -10.53 5.61 -4.72
CA ASP A 165 -10.89 6.13 -3.40
C ASP A 165 -10.18 5.38 -2.27
N GLY A 166 -9.94 4.08 -2.43
CA GLY A 166 -9.15 3.28 -1.50
C GLY A 166 -7.73 3.82 -1.34
N LEU A 167 -7.08 4.27 -2.42
CA LEU A 167 -5.72 4.80 -2.37
C LEU A 167 -5.68 6.14 -1.63
N VAL A 168 -6.67 7.01 -1.87
CA VAL A 168 -6.81 8.29 -1.16
C VAL A 168 -7.11 8.06 0.32
N THR A 169 -8.02 7.12 0.63
CA THR A 169 -8.33 6.71 2.01
C THR A 169 -7.09 6.23 2.74
N ALA A 170 -6.29 5.37 2.10
CA ALA A 170 -5.03 4.89 2.66
C ALA A 170 -4.02 6.01 2.87
N ALA A 171 -3.82 6.89 1.89
CA ALA A 171 -2.89 8.01 2.01
C ALA A 171 -3.27 8.95 3.17
N CYS A 172 -4.55 9.29 3.32
CA CYS A 172 -5.00 10.11 4.44
C CYS A 172 -4.83 9.38 5.78
N ALA A 173 -5.18 8.10 5.88
CA ALA A 173 -4.98 7.30 7.10
C ALA A 173 -3.50 7.23 7.50
N LEU A 174 -2.63 6.93 6.54
CA LEU A 174 -1.19 6.89 6.75
C LEU A 174 -0.64 8.24 7.20
N LYS A 175 -1.14 9.35 6.67
CA LYS A 175 -0.70 10.68 7.08
C LYS A 175 -0.93 10.92 8.58
N VAL A 176 -2.12 10.60 9.10
CA VAL A 176 -2.43 10.79 10.53
C VAL A 176 -1.62 9.83 11.40
N GLY A 177 -1.56 8.54 11.02
CA GLY A 177 -0.84 7.55 11.82
C GLY A 177 0.67 7.79 11.86
N LEU A 178 1.26 8.24 10.74
CA LEU A 178 2.69 8.52 10.68
C LEU A 178 3.06 9.82 11.39
N GLN A 179 2.15 10.80 11.51
CA GLN A 179 2.37 11.98 12.36
C GLN A 179 2.50 11.59 13.84
N GLU A 180 1.77 10.57 14.28
CA GLU A 180 1.87 10.04 15.65
C GLU A 180 3.19 9.28 15.89
N LEU A 181 3.65 8.51 14.89
CA LEU A 181 4.91 7.74 14.99
C LEU A 181 6.18 8.58 14.74
N TYR A 182 6.06 9.64 13.95
CA TYR A 182 7.14 10.53 13.52
C TYR A 182 6.73 12.00 13.75
N PRO A 183 6.69 12.47 15.01
CA PRO A 183 6.38 13.87 15.33
C PRO A 183 7.38 14.86 14.71
N GLU A 184 8.58 14.40 14.34
CA GLU A 184 9.58 15.16 13.57
C GLU A 184 9.19 15.35 12.09
N GLY A 185 8.16 14.67 11.61
CA GLY A 185 7.62 14.79 10.26
C GLY A 185 8.35 14.02 9.16
N VAL A 186 9.48 13.36 9.47
CA VAL A 186 10.26 12.56 8.52
C VAL A 186 10.08 11.07 8.78
N VAL A 187 9.46 10.37 7.83
CA VAL A 187 9.23 8.92 7.92
C VAL A 187 10.49 8.17 7.49
N ASP A 188 11.06 7.39 8.39
CA ASP A 188 12.16 6.48 8.06
C ASP A 188 11.63 5.19 7.45
N ARG A 189 11.79 5.06 6.13
CA ARG A 189 11.29 3.90 5.37
C ARG A 189 12.02 2.60 5.68
N THR A 190 13.19 2.67 6.32
CA THR A 190 13.95 1.51 6.81
C THR A 190 13.47 1.01 8.18
N ASP A 191 12.70 1.82 8.89
CA ASP A 191 12.33 1.64 10.30
C ASP A 191 10.80 1.60 10.53
N THR A 192 10.01 1.63 9.45
CA THR A 192 8.55 1.59 9.51
C THR A 192 8.00 0.24 9.02
N GLY A 193 7.03 -0.29 9.75
CA GLY A 193 6.21 -1.43 9.34
C GLY A 193 4.74 -1.04 9.21
N GLY A 194 3.97 -1.84 8.48
CA GLY A 194 2.55 -1.59 8.27
C GLY A 194 1.71 -2.84 8.03
N ILE A 195 0.51 -2.85 8.59
CA ILE A 195 -0.50 -3.87 8.41
C ILE A 195 -1.72 -3.20 7.79
N SER A 196 -2.22 -3.77 6.70
CA SER A 196 -3.48 -3.37 6.07
C SER A 196 -4.37 -4.59 5.89
N ASN A 197 -5.62 -4.35 5.47
CA ASN A 197 -6.44 -5.42 4.92
C ASN A 197 -5.91 -5.92 3.57
N ASN A 198 -6.66 -6.84 2.94
CA ASN A 198 -6.30 -7.43 1.65
C ASN A 198 -6.63 -6.51 0.43
N SER A 199 -6.81 -5.21 0.64
CA SER A 199 -7.00 -4.25 -0.45
C SER A 199 -5.66 -3.94 -1.12
N PRO A 200 -5.56 -4.07 -2.45
CA PRO A 200 -4.35 -3.68 -3.17
C PRO A 200 -4.06 -2.18 -3.03
N CYS A 201 -5.09 -1.31 -3.07
CA CYS A 201 -4.91 0.13 -2.88
C CYS A 201 -4.25 0.43 -1.50
N PHE A 202 -4.60 -0.33 -0.45
CA PHE A 202 -4.07 -0.13 0.90
C PHE A 202 -2.68 -0.71 1.06
N GLY A 203 -2.46 -1.93 0.58
CA GLY A 203 -1.16 -2.59 0.61
C GLY A 203 -0.11 -1.80 -0.16
N ASP A 204 -0.46 -1.26 -1.33
CA ASP A 204 0.45 -0.46 -2.14
C ASP A 204 0.80 0.87 -1.45
N ALA A 205 -0.17 1.56 -0.86
CA ALA A 205 0.09 2.78 -0.10
C ALA A 205 1.01 2.51 1.10
N VAL A 206 0.73 1.46 1.88
CA VAL A 206 1.59 1.03 3.00
C VAL A 206 3.00 0.78 2.50
N ALA A 207 3.17 -0.04 1.47
CA ALA A 207 4.47 -0.37 0.93
C ALA A 207 5.22 0.87 0.44
N PHE A 208 4.56 1.71 -0.36
CA PHE A 208 5.21 2.84 -1.00
C PHE A 208 5.66 3.90 0.02
N VAL A 209 4.75 4.32 0.91
CA VAL A 209 5.01 5.38 1.90
C VAL A 209 5.97 4.92 2.99
N THR A 210 5.77 3.72 3.54
CA THR A 210 6.51 3.28 4.74
C THR A 210 7.78 2.49 4.41
N GLY A 211 7.97 2.06 3.16
CA GLY A 211 9.06 1.14 2.82
C GLY A 211 8.86 -0.29 3.30
N ALA A 212 7.76 -0.58 4.00
CA ALA A 212 7.39 -1.92 4.42
C ALA A 212 7.26 -2.86 3.21
N ARG A 213 7.69 -4.11 3.35
CA ARG A 213 7.55 -5.15 2.32
C ARG A 213 7.26 -6.50 2.93
N ILE A 214 6.40 -7.27 2.27
CA ILE A 214 6.10 -8.66 2.65
C ILE A 214 7.39 -9.49 2.63
N ARG A 215 8.24 -9.28 1.61
CA ARG A 215 9.53 -9.99 1.45
C ARG A 215 10.52 -9.79 2.60
N PHE A 216 10.34 -8.76 3.44
CA PHE A 216 11.17 -8.45 4.59
C PHE A 216 10.44 -8.65 5.92
N GLY A 217 9.17 -9.08 5.89
CA GLY A 217 8.36 -9.26 7.09
C GLY A 217 7.97 -7.95 7.77
N THR A 218 8.13 -6.82 7.08
CA THR A 218 7.79 -5.47 7.58
C THR A 218 6.43 -4.99 7.09
N GLN A 219 5.83 -5.68 6.12
CA GLN A 219 4.44 -5.49 5.70
C GLN A 219 3.64 -6.76 5.98
N LYS A 220 2.41 -6.59 6.45
CA LYS A 220 1.48 -7.68 6.73
C LYS A 220 0.10 -7.41 6.13
N ILE A 221 -0.62 -8.50 5.87
CA ILE A 221 -2.02 -8.46 5.42
C ILE A 221 -2.87 -9.13 6.49
N ASP A 222 -3.80 -8.38 7.07
CA ASP A 222 -4.79 -8.88 8.01
C ASP A 222 -6.20 -8.66 7.43
N PRO A 223 -6.82 -9.70 6.85
CA PRO A 223 -8.14 -9.60 6.25
C PRO A 223 -9.27 -9.20 7.21
N SER A 224 -9.04 -9.26 8.53
CA SER A 224 -10.02 -8.82 9.53
C SER A 224 -10.11 -7.30 9.65
N LEU A 225 -9.10 -6.56 9.15
CA LEU A 225 -9.12 -5.11 9.12
C LEU A 225 -10.13 -4.61 8.08
N GLY A 226 -10.93 -3.61 8.48
CA GLY A 226 -11.80 -2.86 7.58
C GLY A 226 -11.04 -1.74 6.87
N ASN A 227 -11.57 -0.52 6.95
CA ASN A 227 -10.86 0.71 6.56
C ASN A 227 -9.84 1.11 7.65
N GLU A 228 -8.97 0.17 8.01
CA GLU A 228 -8.09 0.25 9.17
C GLU A 228 -6.65 -0.15 8.81
N PHE A 229 -5.69 0.42 9.55
CA PHE A 229 -4.27 0.19 9.40
C PHE A 229 -3.64 0.03 10.78
N ILE A 230 -2.59 -0.79 10.88
CA ILE A 230 -1.69 -0.78 12.04
C ILE A 230 -0.31 -0.37 11.54
N LEU A 231 0.25 0.69 12.10
CA LEU A 231 1.58 1.19 11.78
C LEU A 231 2.51 0.96 12.95
N TYR A 232 3.78 0.70 12.65
CA TYR A 232 4.79 0.34 13.65
C TYR A 232 6.13 1.01 13.35
N ARG A 233 6.77 1.59 14.37
CA ARG A 233 8.13 2.14 14.28
C ARG A 233 9.10 1.24 15.04
N PHE A 234 9.94 0.49 14.31
CA PHE A 234 10.79 -0.57 14.86
C PHE A 234 11.77 -0.07 15.92
N SER A 235 12.40 1.09 15.71
CA SER A 235 13.36 1.67 16.66
C SER A 235 12.76 2.04 18.03
N THR A 236 11.46 2.32 18.08
CA THR A 236 10.78 2.78 19.32
C THR A 236 9.86 1.74 19.92
N GLY A 237 9.52 0.69 19.17
CA GLY A 237 8.49 -0.28 19.55
C GLY A 237 7.06 0.28 19.57
N LYS A 238 6.85 1.53 19.14
CA LYS A 238 5.53 2.17 19.13
C LYS A 238 4.68 1.65 17.98
N ALA A 239 3.40 1.46 18.27
CA ALA A 239 2.40 0.99 17.34
C ALA A 239 1.14 1.84 17.45
N VAL A 240 0.50 2.13 16.32
CA VAL A 240 -0.78 2.84 16.28
C VAL A 240 -1.75 2.12 15.35
N LYS A 241 -3.01 2.04 15.76
CA LYS A 241 -4.12 1.68 14.88
C LYS A 241 -4.76 2.95 14.36
N VAL A 242 -4.92 3.04 13.04
CA VAL A 242 -5.67 4.12 12.39
C VAL A 242 -6.92 3.52 11.76
N ALA A 243 -8.07 4.14 11.96
CA ALA A 243 -9.33 3.67 11.40
C ALA A 243 -10.13 4.84 10.80
N LEU A 244 -10.72 4.63 9.62
CA LEU A 244 -11.74 5.53 9.10
C LEU A 244 -12.94 5.53 10.07
N LYS A 245 -13.42 6.69 10.47
CA LYS A 245 -14.53 6.78 11.41
C LYS A 245 -15.81 6.14 10.82
N PRO A 246 -16.65 5.49 11.65
CA PRO A 246 -17.90 4.90 11.21
C PRO A 246 -18.81 5.91 10.50
N GLY A 247 -19.54 5.45 9.48
CA GLY A 247 -20.52 6.26 8.76
C GLY A 247 -19.95 7.21 7.70
N LEU A 248 -18.62 7.31 7.56
CA LEU A 248 -18.02 8.17 6.53
C LEU A 248 -17.96 7.53 5.15
N PHE A 249 -17.76 6.21 5.08
CA PHE A 249 -17.76 5.51 3.80
C PHE A 249 -19.18 5.46 3.23
N PRO A 250 -19.43 5.95 1.99
CA PRO A 250 -20.78 6.03 1.47
C PRO A 250 -21.41 4.64 1.28
N ALA A 251 -22.57 4.40 1.89
CA ALA A 251 -23.29 3.13 1.78
C ALA A 251 -23.65 2.78 0.33
N GLU A 252 -23.93 3.80 -0.51
CA GLU A 252 -24.21 3.60 -1.93
C GLU A 252 -22.99 3.09 -2.70
N VAL A 253 -21.78 3.60 -2.40
CA VAL A 253 -20.54 3.09 -3.00
C VAL A 253 -20.37 1.62 -2.64
N ALA A 254 -20.55 1.26 -1.35
CA ALA A 254 -20.46 -0.13 -0.91
C ALA A 254 -21.45 -1.06 -1.65
N ALA A 255 -22.70 -0.60 -1.82
CA ALA A 255 -23.72 -1.36 -2.54
C ALA A 255 -23.40 -1.54 -4.02
N LEU A 256 -22.95 -0.48 -4.69
CA LEU A 256 -22.53 -0.53 -6.11
C LEU A 256 -21.30 -1.42 -6.30
N GLU A 257 -20.30 -1.32 -5.44
CA GLU A 257 -19.12 -2.18 -5.52
C GLU A 257 -19.48 -3.66 -5.32
N ALA A 258 -20.37 -3.99 -4.39
CA ALA A 258 -20.85 -5.35 -4.19
C ALA A 258 -21.55 -5.88 -5.45
N LYS A 259 -22.43 -5.06 -6.05
CA LYS A 259 -23.12 -5.37 -7.31
C LYS A 259 -22.15 -5.58 -8.48
N ILE A 260 -21.13 -4.73 -8.60
CA ILE A 260 -20.09 -4.81 -9.64
C ILE A 260 -19.24 -6.08 -9.47
N ARG A 261 -18.77 -6.38 -8.24
CA ARG A 261 -17.99 -7.59 -7.94
C ARG A 261 -18.79 -8.88 -8.18
N ALA A 262 -20.12 -8.83 -8.00
CA ALA A 262 -21.02 -9.93 -8.32
C ALA A 262 -21.30 -10.08 -9.84
N GLY A 263 -20.82 -9.15 -10.69
CA GLY A 263 -21.08 -9.16 -12.12
C GLY A 263 -22.51 -8.77 -12.50
N GLN A 264 -23.26 -8.14 -11.61
CA GLN A 264 -24.69 -7.84 -11.76
C GLN A 264 -24.94 -6.38 -12.13
N PHE A 265 -24.13 -5.76 -12.98
CA PHE A 265 -24.14 -4.31 -13.21
C PHE A 265 -24.25 -3.93 -14.69
N ASN A 266 -24.64 -2.68 -14.96
CA ASN A 266 -24.50 -2.06 -16.29
C ASN A 266 -23.43 -0.95 -16.30
N GLU A 267 -23.04 -0.47 -17.48
CA GLU A 267 -22.00 0.57 -17.60
C GLU A 267 -22.35 1.83 -16.79
N GLY A 268 -23.61 2.27 -16.80
CA GLY A 268 -24.05 3.44 -16.04
C GLY A 268 -23.81 3.29 -14.54
N GLU A 269 -24.02 2.10 -13.98
CA GLU A 269 -23.76 1.80 -12.57
C GLU A 269 -22.26 1.80 -12.25
N MET A 270 -21.43 1.26 -13.15
CA MET A 270 -19.98 1.32 -13.02
C MET A 270 -19.46 2.77 -13.04
N ARG A 271 -19.96 3.60 -13.98
CA ARG A 271 -19.61 5.03 -14.06
C ARG A 271 -20.09 5.81 -12.84
N ARG A 272 -21.28 5.49 -12.34
CA ARG A 272 -21.84 6.07 -11.11
C ARG A 272 -20.97 5.71 -9.90
N CYS A 273 -20.58 4.44 -9.77
CA CYS A 273 -19.69 3.99 -8.70
C CYS A 273 -18.37 4.77 -8.71
N GLN A 274 -17.71 4.86 -9.87
CA GLN A 274 -16.46 5.61 -10.03
C GLN A 274 -16.61 7.08 -9.61
N ARG A 275 -17.68 7.76 -10.06
CA ARG A 275 -17.92 9.16 -9.70
C ARG A 275 -18.10 9.33 -8.19
N LEU A 276 -18.90 8.48 -7.55
CA LEU A 276 -19.13 8.53 -6.10
C LEU A 276 -17.86 8.23 -5.31
N GLN A 277 -17.02 7.31 -5.79
CA GLN A 277 -15.69 7.05 -5.23
C GLN A 277 -14.80 8.30 -5.31
N TRP A 278 -14.78 9.00 -6.43
CA TRP A 278 -14.01 10.24 -6.57
C TRP A 278 -14.55 11.40 -5.74
N GLU A 279 -15.87 11.50 -5.59
CA GLU A 279 -16.51 12.47 -4.69
C GLU A 279 -16.16 12.20 -3.23
N PHE A 280 -16.20 10.93 -2.81
CA PHE A 280 -15.76 10.54 -1.47
C PHE A 280 -14.29 10.84 -1.24
N ALA A 281 -13.41 10.47 -2.18
CA ALA A 281 -11.98 10.75 -2.13
C ALA A 281 -11.71 12.26 -2.00
N ARG A 282 -12.37 13.09 -2.83
CA ARG A 282 -12.28 14.55 -2.73
C ARG A 282 -12.72 15.04 -1.34
N GLY A 283 -13.85 14.52 -0.85
CA GLY A 283 -14.36 14.87 0.47
C GLY A 283 -13.40 14.55 1.61
N LEU A 284 -12.55 13.51 1.50
CA LEU A 284 -11.50 13.23 2.48
C LEU A 284 -10.35 14.23 2.43
N LEU A 285 -10.07 14.81 1.26
CA LEU A 285 -8.97 15.75 1.01
C LEU A 285 -9.35 17.21 1.31
N GLU A 286 -10.65 17.51 1.41
CA GLU A 286 -11.18 18.84 1.70
C GLU A 286 -11.38 19.12 3.19
N ARG A 287 -11.24 18.11 4.06
CA ARG A 287 -11.43 18.25 5.51
C ARG A 287 -10.20 17.83 6.32
N PRO A 288 -10.00 18.37 7.53
CA PRO A 288 -8.96 17.90 8.44
C PRO A 288 -8.99 16.38 8.61
N TRP A 289 -7.82 15.73 8.52
CA TRP A 289 -7.76 14.27 8.60
C TRP A 289 -8.29 13.72 9.94
N ALA A 290 -8.10 14.46 11.04
CA ALA A 290 -8.61 14.12 12.36
C ALA A 290 -10.15 14.03 12.41
N ASP A 291 -10.86 14.67 11.46
CA ASP A 291 -12.31 14.55 11.35
C ASP A 291 -12.71 13.22 10.70
N SER A 292 -11.85 12.69 9.82
CA SER A 292 -12.09 11.46 9.07
C SER A 292 -11.58 10.20 9.75
N PHE A 293 -10.51 10.30 10.54
CA PHE A 293 -9.80 9.14 11.09
C PHE A 293 -9.66 9.21 12.60
N SER A 294 -9.69 8.06 13.25
CA SER A 294 -9.28 7.89 14.65
C SER A 294 -7.90 7.24 14.71
N VAL A 295 -7.05 7.69 15.63
CA VAL A 295 -5.75 7.08 15.94
C VAL A 295 -5.78 6.55 17.36
N THR A 296 -5.37 5.30 17.55
CA THR A 296 -5.34 4.64 18.85
C THR A 296 -3.97 4.01 19.07
N PRO A 297 -3.20 4.44 20.09
CA PRO A 297 -1.97 3.75 20.48
C PRO A 297 -2.23 2.29 20.85
N LEU A 298 -1.42 1.37 20.35
CA LEU A 298 -1.48 -0.04 20.70
C LEU A 298 -0.38 -0.37 21.72
N ASN A 299 -0.64 -0.06 22.98
CA ASN A 299 0.30 -0.31 24.07
C ASN A 299 0.60 -1.81 24.20
N GLY A 300 1.88 -2.16 24.24
CA GLY A 300 2.32 -3.55 24.33
C GLY A 300 2.18 -4.37 23.04
N PHE A 301 1.87 -3.73 21.91
CA PHE A 301 1.88 -4.40 20.62
C PHE A 301 3.29 -4.91 20.28
N VAL A 302 3.39 -6.21 19.98
CA VAL A 302 4.65 -6.84 19.57
C VAL A 302 4.55 -7.20 18.09
N TRP A 303 5.44 -6.62 17.28
CA TRP A 303 5.54 -6.97 15.87
C TRP A 303 6.00 -8.42 15.71
N LYS A 304 5.16 -9.24 15.09
CA LYS A 304 5.49 -10.60 14.68
C LYS A 304 5.33 -10.69 13.16
N PRO A 305 6.42 -10.89 12.40
CA PRO A 305 6.31 -11.13 10.96
C PRO A 305 5.40 -12.32 10.68
N ASP A 306 4.63 -12.26 9.60
CA ASP A 306 3.87 -13.42 9.14
C ASP A 306 4.82 -14.48 8.60
N GLY A 307 4.38 -15.74 8.64
CA GLY A 307 5.12 -16.84 8.04
C GLY A 307 5.18 -16.68 6.52
N TYR A 308 6.32 -16.22 6.02
CA TYR A 308 6.63 -16.24 4.59
C TYR A 308 7.94 -16.99 4.40
N GLU A 309 7.89 -18.10 3.67
CA GLU A 309 9.03 -19.03 3.54
C GLU A 309 10.25 -18.37 2.90
N HIS A 310 10.04 -17.36 2.05
CA HIS A 310 11.09 -16.68 1.29
C HIS A 310 11.41 -15.29 1.83
N LEU A 311 11.32 -15.08 3.14
CA LEU A 311 11.79 -13.84 3.76
C LEU A 311 13.27 -13.64 3.45
N GLY A 312 13.57 -12.49 2.85
CA GLY A 312 14.94 -12.06 2.60
C GLY A 312 15.48 -11.18 3.72
N PRO A 313 16.81 -11.11 3.90
CA PRO A 313 17.40 -10.10 4.75
C PRO A 313 17.12 -8.71 4.17
N ARG A 314 16.90 -7.74 5.05
CA ARG A 314 16.72 -6.34 4.68
C ARG A 314 18.08 -5.65 4.63
N GLY A 315 18.59 -5.37 3.42
CA GLY A 315 19.95 -4.82 3.23
C GLY A 315 20.09 -3.35 3.65
N ASP A 316 19.04 -2.55 3.42
CA ASP A 316 18.97 -1.10 3.66
C ASP A 316 18.95 -0.74 5.16
N VAL A 317 19.02 -1.72 6.06
CA VAL A 317 19.17 -1.48 7.50
C VAL A 317 20.58 -1.75 8.05
N ILE A 318 21.45 -2.41 7.27
CA ILE A 318 22.76 -2.89 7.77
C ILE A 318 23.71 -1.73 8.05
N ASN A 319 23.91 -0.85 7.06
CA ASN A 319 24.89 0.24 7.13
C ASN A 319 24.25 1.63 7.19
N LYS A 320 22.94 1.72 7.48
CA LYS A 320 22.20 2.99 7.37
C LYS A 320 22.77 4.14 8.21
N HIS A 321 23.46 3.84 9.31
CA HIS A 321 24.11 4.82 10.19
C HIS A 321 25.61 5.06 9.90
N PHE A 322 26.19 4.39 8.90
CA PHE A 322 27.61 4.51 8.59
C PHE A 322 27.99 5.96 8.25
N GLY A 323 29.12 6.44 8.79
CA GLY A 323 29.64 7.77 8.52
C GLY A 323 28.88 8.93 9.21
N ARG A 324 27.84 8.66 10.02
CA ARG A 324 27.17 9.69 10.82
C ARG A 324 27.60 9.59 12.29
N PRO A 325 27.76 10.73 13.01
CA PRO A 325 27.87 10.69 14.47
C PRO A 325 26.68 9.94 15.02
N GLN A 326 26.89 8.90 15.83
CA GLN A 326 25.78 8.23 16.50
C GLN A 326 25.08 9.25 17.40
N GLU A 327 23.83 9.60 17.08
CA GLU A 327 22.95 10.19 18.06
C GLU A 327 22.88 9.20 19.23
N ARG A 328 23.31 9.65 20.41
CA ARG A 328 23.31 8.83 21.61
C ARG A 328 21.88 8.33 21.80
N ARG A 329 21.69 7.01 21.71
CA ARG A 329 20.40 6.42 22.11
C ARG A 329 20.10 6.87 23.53
N PRO A 330 18.90 7.37 23.85
CA PRO A 330 18.52 7.56 25.24
C PRO A 330 18.67 6.20 25.93
N SER A 331 19.36 6.20 27.07
CA SER A 331 19.54 5.00 27.88
C SER A 331 18.16 4.45 28.27
N PRO A 332 17.99 3.11 28.28
CA PRO A 332 16.70 2.45 28.51
C PRO A 332 16.10 2.78 29.88
#